data_AF-A0A519JYX9-F1
#
_entry.id   AF-A0A519JYX9-F1
#
_cell.length_a   1.000
_cell.length_b   1.000
_cell.length_c   1.000
_cell.angle_alpha   90.00
_cell.angle_beta   90.00
_cell.angle_gamma   90.00
#
_symmetry.space_group_name_H-M   'P 1'
#
loop_
_entity.id
_entity.type
_entity.pdbx_description
1 polymer ?
#
loop_
_entity_poly.entity_id
_entity_poly.type
_entity_poly.pdbx_seq_one_letter_code
_entity_poly.pdbx_strand_id
1 'polypeptide(L)' 'MQDLSITLIQTKLHWHDAEANRAMFQEKIESITKPTDLIILPEMFSTGFSM' A
#
# COMPACT_ATOMS: atom_id res chain seq x y z
N MET A 1 -5.61 -0.50 -27.57
CA MET A 1 -5.42 -0.83 -26.15
C MET A 1 -4.85 0.40 -25.47
N GLN A 2 -5.27 0.68 -24.24
CA GLN A 2 -4.67 1.74 -23.42
C GLN A 2 -3.66 1.11 -22.47
N ASP A 3 -2.56 1.81 -22.19
CA ASP A 3 -1.58 1.38 -21.19
C ASP A 3 -2.16 1.51 -19.78
N LEU A 4 -1.76 0.62 -18.88
CA LEU A 4 -2.20 0.61 -17.47
C LEU A 4 -1.00 0.94 -16.56
N SER A 5 -1.09 2.04 -15.82
CA SER A 5 -0.05 2.47 -14.90
C SER A 5 -0.26 1.86 -13.52
N ILE A 6 0.68 1.03 -13.08
CA ILE A 6 0.59 0.29 -11.82
C ILE A 6 1.68 0.78 -10.85
N THR A 7 1.27 1.09 -9.62
CA THR A 7 2.18 1.39 -8.51
C THR A 7 2.19 0.24 -7.51
N LEU A 8 3.38 -0.22 -7.15
CA LEU A 8 3.59 -1.24 -6.11
C LEU A 8 4.09 -0.55 -4.85
N ILE A 9 3.39 -0.73 -3.72
CA ILE A 9 3.85 -0.20 -2.43
C ILE A 9 4.47 -1.33 -1.62
N GLN A 10 5.80 -1.42 -1.64
CA GLN A 10 6.56 -2.37 -0.84
C GLN A 10 7.03 -1.72 0.46
N THR A 11 6.56 -2.21 1.61
CA THR A 11 6.92 -1.68 2.92
C THR A 11 6.83 -2.73 4.01
N LYS A 12 7.40 -2.42 5.19
CA LYS A 12 7.29 -3.28 6.37
C LYS A 12 5.98 -2.98 7.07
N LEU A 13 5.19 -4.01 7.35
CA LEU A 13 3.92 -3.89 8.05
C LEU A 13 4.15 -3.82 9.57
N HIS A 14 3.36 -3.01 10.25
CA HIS A 14 3.23 -3.04 11.69
C HIS A 14 2.47 -4.31 12.09
N TRP A 15 3.03 -5.06 13.06
CA TRP A 15 2.43 -6.29 13.55
C TRP A 15 1.19 -6.01 14.38
N HIS A 16 0.05 -6.59 14.00
CA HIS A 16 -1.24 -6.50 14.70
C HIS A 16 -1.77 -5.07 14.92
N ASP A 17 -1.22 -4.08 14.21
CA ASP A 17 -1.60 -2.68 14.34
C ASP A 17 -2.17 -2.13 13.04
N ALA A 18 -3.50 -2.21 12.93
CA ALA A 18 -4.19 -1.78 11.72
C ALA A 18 -4.30 -0.28 11.56
N GLU A 19 -4.26 0.48 12.64
CA GLU A 19 -4.29 1.94 12.57
C GLU A 19 -2.96 2.48 12.06
N ALA A 20 -1.84 2.01 12.62
CA ALA A 20 -0.51 2.38 12.16
C ALA A 20 -0.28 2.00 10.70
N ASN A 21 -0.70 0.80 10.29
CA ASN A 21 -0.59 0.38 8.89
C ASN A 21 -1.39 1.29 7.95
N ARG A 22 -2.65 1.61 8.26
CA ARG A 22 -3.47 2.50 7.42
C ARG A 22 -2.87 3.90 7.30
N ALA A 23 -2.42 4.48 8.41
CA ALA A 23 -1.78 5.80 8.41
C ALA A 23 -0.52 5.80 7.52
N MET A 24 0.34 4.79 7.68
CA MET A 24 1.55 4.62 6.89
C MET A 24 1.28 4.41 5.39
N PHE A 25 0.23 3.65 5.02
CA PHE A 25 -0.19 3.51 3.63
C PHE A 25 -0.79 4.79 3.06
N GLN A 26 -1.58 5.53 3.84
CA GLN A 26 -2.14 6.81 3.43
C GLN A 26 -1.02 7.78 3.04
N GLU A 27 -0.01 7.97 3.90
CA GLU A 27 1.13 8.85 3.61
C GLU A 27 1.87 8.44 2.31
N LYS A 28 2.06 7.13 2.10
CA LYS A 28 2.72 6.61 0.88
C LYS A 28 1.89 6.86 -0.37
N ILE A 29 0.57 6.65 -0.30
CA ILE A 29 -0.34 6.88 -1.42
C ILE A 29 -0.38 8.39 -1.75
N GLU A 30 -0.46 9.26 -0.74
CA GLU A 30 -0.43 10.71 -0.92
C GLU A 30 0.88 11.21 -1.52
N SER A 31 1.99 10.48 -1.32
CA SER A 31 3.30 10.82 -1.92
C SER A 31 3.44 10.45 -3.40
N ILE A 32 2.47 9.75 -4.01
CA ILE A 32 2.53 9.35 -5.42
C ILE A 32 2.31 10.57 -6.31
N THR A 33 3.34 10.96 -7.05
CA THR A 33 3.31 12.14 -7.95
C THR A 33 3.03 11.79 -9.41
N LYS A 34 3.16 10.52 -9.79
CA LYS A 34 2.89 10.03 -11.15
C LYS A 34 1.45 9.54 -11.26
N PRO A 35 0.78 9.71 -12.41
CA PRO A 35 -0.52 9.09 -12.66
C PRO A 35 -0.45 7.57 -12.42
N THR A 36 -1.38 7.04 -11.65
CA THR A 36 -1.50 5.60 -11.39
C THR A 36 -2.96 5.19 -11.50
N ASP A 37 -3.22 4.09 -12.18
CA ASP A 37 -4.56 3.53 -12.37
C ASP A 37 -4.87 2.45 -11.33
N LEU A 38 -3.83 1.71 -10.90
CA LEU A 38 -3.92 0.64 -9.92
C LEU A 38 -2.77 0.72 -8.92
N ILE A 39 -3.10 0.56 -7.63
CA ILE A 39 -2.13 0.42 -6.55
C ILE A 39 -2.25 -1.00 -5.98
N ILE A 40 -1.12 -1.67 -5.83
CA ILE A 40 -1.04 -3.00 -5.21
C ILE A 40 -0.31 -2.88 -3.87
N LEU A 41 -0.96 -3.39 -2.82
CA LEU A 41 -0.44 -3.42 -1.46
C LEU A 41 0.04 -4.84 -1.09
N PRO A 42 0.88 -4.98 -0.06
CA PRO A 42 1.28 -6.28 0.47
C PRO A 42 0.06 -7.08 0.97
N GLU A 43 0.19 -8.41 0.99
CA GLU A 43 -0.82 -9.28 1.61
C GLU A 43 -0.98 -8.96 3.10
N MET A 44 -2.21 -9.07 3.62
CA MET A 44 -2.56 -8.76 5.02
C MET A 44 -2.08 -7.36 5.48
N PHE A 45 -2.12 -6.37 4.58
CA PHE A 45 -1.57 -5.03 4.82
C PHE A 45 -2.08 -4.34 6.09
N SER A 46 -3.26 -4.69 6.59
CA SER A 46 -3.80 -4.14 7.83
C SER A 46 -3.15 -4.70 9.09
N THR A 47 -2.68 -5.94 9.11
CA THR A 47 -2.30 -6.61 10.37
C THR A 47 -0.88 -7.15 10.37
N GLY A 48 -0.21 -7.19 9.22
CA GLY A 48 0.97 -8.02 9.07
C GLY A 48 0.60 -9.50 8.96
N PHE A 49 1.59 -10.32 8.61
CA PHE A 49 1.42 -11.73 8.28
C PHE A 49 1.17 -12.59 9.53
N SER A 50 -0.06 -12.56 10.06
CA SER A 50 -0.43 -13.37 11.23
C SER A 50 -1.17 -14.63 10.83
N MET A 51 -0.66 -15.77 11.29
CA MET A 51 -1.37 -17.05 11.27
C MET A 51 -2.57 -17.03 12.22
#